data_AF-A0A7J9KRT8-F1
#
_entry.id   AF-A0A7J9KRT8-F1
#
_cell.length_a   1.000
_cell.length_b   1.000
_cell.length_c   1.000
_cell.angle_alpha   90.00
_cell.angle_beta   90.00
_cell.angle_gamma   90.00
#
_symmetry.space_group_name_H-M   'P 1'
#
loop_
_entity.id
_entity.type
_entity.pdbx_description
1 polymer ?
#
loop_
_entity_poly.entity_id
_entity_poly.type
_entity_poly.pdbx_seq_one_letter_code
_entity_poly.pdbx_strand_id
1 'polypeptide(L)'
;MFVSLFCALRRVAGDVKKWRPAGADRGFTFLHYNLTIAYHRTNLLARYGSWSANSNGGKLEALGYKEGYRVDVDIPEGTWEKAPGFHDILIFNTGHWWWAPSKFDPIKSPMLFFERGLPLIPPIPPDVGFDKQIRFVEKTMQPSAIKLFRTQSPRHFEGGDWDQGGSCQRLQPLSPKEVEELFSLTKNGTNVEARLVNLHLYKSLKGSNFHILDITRMSEFRADAHPSTTGGKKHDDCMHWCLPGITDTWNDLFVTHLNSLKIRN
;
A
#
# COMPACT_ATOMS: atom_id res chain seq x y z
N MET A 1 2.13 8.43 6.61
CA MET A 1 2.11 9.50 5.60
C MET A 1 0.93 10.45 5.77
N PHE A 2 -0.33 10.07 5.49
CA PHE A 2 -1.49 11.00 5.57
C PHE A 2 -1.63 11.74 6.92
N VAL A 3 -1.58 11.00 8.05
CA VAL A 3 -1.71 11.62 9.38
C VAL A 3 -0.55 12.55 9.69
N SER A 4 0.68 12.18 9.33
CA SER A 4 1.86 13.03 9.44
C SER A 4 1.72 14.31 8.60
N LEU A 5 1.23 14.21 7.36
CA LEU A 5 1.03 15.36 6.47
C LEU A 5 0.01 16.33 7.08
N PHE A 6 -1.10 15.79 7.60
CA PHE A 6 -2.08 16.59 8.33
C PHE A 6 -1.45 17.31 9.53
N CYS A 7 -0.68 16.61 10.36
CA CYS A 7 -0.03 17.20 11.53
C CYS A 7 0.96 18.31 11.13
N ALA A 8 1.78 18.10 10.08
CA ALA A 8 2.72 19.09 9.58
C ALA A 8 2.00 20.37 9.09
N LEU A 9 0.97 20.21 8.26
CA LEU A 9 0.18 21.35 7.76
C LEU A 9 -0.57 22.08 8.89
N ARG A 10 -1.10 21.35 9.87
CA ARG A 10 -1.84 21.92 11.01
C ARG A 10 -0.97 22.82 11.90
N ARG A 11 0.35 22.65 11.90
CA ARG A 11 1.28 23.51 12.65
C ARG A 11 1.37 24.93 12.08
N VAL A 12 1.13 25.10 10.79
CA VAL A 12 1.25 26.40 10.10
C VAL A 12 -0.10 26.98 9.68
N ALA A 13 -1.17 26.18 9.70
CA ALA A 13 -2.52 26.60 9.35
C ALA A 13 -3.54 26.25 10.46
N GLY A 14 -4.14 27.29 11.03
CA GLY A 14 -5.09 27.21 12.14
C GLY A 14 -6.49 26.75 11.74
N ASP A 15 -7.00 27.33 10.64
CA ASP A 15 -8.39 27.18 10.21
C ASP A 15 -8.57 25.91 9.39
N VAL A 16 -8.99 24.84 10.08
CA VAL A 16 -9.14 23.51 9.50
C VAL A 16 -10.53 22.96 9.75
N LYS A 17 -11.22 22.62 8.68
CA LYS A 17 -12.51 21.92 8.73
C LYS A 17 -12.29 20.44 8.50
N LYS A 18 -12.76 19.60 9.44
CA LYS A 18 -12.88 18.16 9.18
C LYS A 18 -14.00 17.95 8.16
N TRP A 19 -13.64 17.46 6.98
CA TRP A 19 -14.58 17.23 5.90
C TRP A 19 -14.11 16.05 5.05
N ARG A 20 -15.01 15.09 4.81
CA ARG A 20 -14.71 13.90 4.01
C ARG A 20 -15.23 14.16 2.59
N PRO A 21 -14.36 14.46 1.61
CA PRO A 21 -14.76 14.48 0.21
C PRO A 21 -15.31 13.10 -0.21
N ALA A 22 -16.05 13.05 -1.31
CA ALA A 22 -16.83 11.89 -1.73
C ALA A 22 -16.02 10.57 -1.67
N GLY A 23 -16.44 9.65 -0.79
CA GLY A 23 -15.81 8.33 -0.64
C GLY A 23 -14.52 8.29 0.18
N ALA A 24 -14.11 9.37 0.84
CA ALA A 24 -12.93 9.39 1.70
C ALA A 24 -13.23 8.90 3.12
N ASP A 25 -12.39 8.02 3.65
CA ASP A 25 -12.43 7.57 5.06
C ASP A 25 -12.05 8.71 6.02
N ARG A 26 -11.10 9.55 5.61
CA ARG A 26 -10.64 10.73 6.35
C ARG A 26 -10.39 11.87 5.39
N GLY A 27 -10.67 13.09 5.84
CA GLY A 27 -10.36 14.28 5.08
C GLY A 27 -10.39 15.54 5.94
N PHE A 28 -9.59 16.51 5.51
CA PHE A 28 -9.46 17.81 6.15
C PHE A 28 -9.27 18.89 5.08
N THR A 29 -9.93 20.02 5.27
CA THR A 29 -9.80 21.19 4.41
C THR A 29 -9.20 22.34 5.21
N PHE A 30 -8.06 22.84 4.74
CA PHE A 30 -7.38 24.02 5.25
C PHE A 30 -7.96 25.25 4.56
N LEU A 31 -8.84 25.97 5.27
CA LEU A 31 -9.74 26.95 4.68
C LEU A 31 -9.00 28.12 4.02
N HIS A 32 -7.94 28.61 4.67
CA HIS A 32 -7.15 29.73 4.17
C HIS A 32 -6.49 29.44 2.81
N TYR A 33 -6.13 28.19 2.55
CA TYR A 33 -5.43 27.76 1.35
C TYR A 33 -6.35 27.09 0.32
N ASN A 34 -7.62 26.90 0.66
CA ASN A 34 -8.54 26.04 -0.08
C ASN A 34 -7.92 24.65 -0.40
N LEU A 35 -7.12 24.11 0.52
CA LEU A 35 -6.40 22.86 0.35
C LEU A 35 -7.15 21.75 1.05
N THR A 36 -7.57 20.71 0.31
CA THR A 36 -8.14 19.50 0.89
C THR A 36 -7.15 18.36 0.80
N ILE A 37 -6.94 17.65 1.92
CA ILE A 37 -6.26 16.36 1.94
C ILE A 37 -7.26 15.27 2.29
N ALA A 38 -7.15 14.12 1.63
CA ALA A 38 -8.03 12.98 1.85
C ALA A 38 -7.26 11.66 1.93
N TYR A 39 -7.85 10.69 2.62
CA TYR A 39 -7.38 9.32 2.68
C TYR A 39 -8.52 8.39 2.30
N HIS A 40 -8.27 7.55 1.30
CA HIS A 40 -9.16 6.51 0.83
C HIS A 40 -8.52 5.16 1.13
N ARG A 41 -9.20 4.30 1.87
CA ARG A 41 -8.68 3.00 2.28
C ARG A 41 -8.98 1.94 1.23
N THR A 42 -7.95 1.56 0.48
CA THR A 42 -8.06 0.62 -0.65
C THR A 42 -6.89 -0.36 -0.63
N ASN A 43 -6.92 -1.36 0.27
CA ASN A 43 -5.73 -2.18 0.59
C ASN A 43 -5.10 -2.86 -0.63
N LEU A 44 -5.92 -3.43 -1.53
CA LEU A 44 -5.47 -4.06 -2.78
C LEU A 44 -5.63 -3.15 -4.00
N LEU A 45 -6.23 -1.95 -3.88
CA LEU A 45 -6.77 -1.15 -4.99
C LEU A 45 -7.87 -1.84 -5.82
N ALA A 46 -7.87 -3.17 -5.92
CA ALA A 46 -8.92 -4.00 -6.49
C ALA A 46 -10.06 -4.22 -5.49
N ARG A 47 -11.30 -4.29 -5.98
CA ARG A 47 -12.43 -4.78 -5.20
C ARG A 47 -12.15 -6.21 -4.74
N TYR A 48 -12.34 -6.48 -3.46
CA TYR A 48 -12.19 -7.83 -2.93
C TYR A 48 -13.22 -8.17 -1.86
N GLY A 49 -13.51 -9.46 -1.71
CA GLY A 49 -14.45 -9.96 -0.72
C GLY A 49 -14.41 -11.48 -0.60
N SER A 50 -15.03 -12.01 0.45
CA SER A 50 -15.15 -13.46 0.63
C SER A 50 -15.85 -14.10 -0.57
N TRP A 51 -15.33 -15.25 -0.98
CA TRP A 51 -15.91 -16.12 -2.00
C TRP A 51 -16.10 -17.51 -1.42
N SER A 52 -17.25 -18.12 -1.70
CA SER A 52 -17.56 -19.50 -1.32
C SER A 52 -18.16 -20.22 -2.51
N ALA A 53 -17.87 -21.51 -2.61
CA ALA A 53 -18.41 -22.37 -3.65
C ALA A 53 -19.94 -22.34 -3.70
N ASN A 54 -20.48 -22.41 -4.91
CA ASN A 54 -21.92 -22.53 -5.14
C ASN A 54 -22.30 -24.02 -5.25
N SER A 55 -23.48 -24.41 -4.73
CA SER A 55 -24.03 -25.75 -4.90
C SER A 55 -24.27 -26.13 -6.36
N ASN A 56 -24.44 -25.15 -7.25
CA ASN A 56 -24.59 -25.35 -8.69
C ASN A 56 -23.23 -25.62 -9.40
N GLY A 57 -22.13 -25.58 -8.66
CA GLY A 57 -20.77 -25.73 -9.18
C GLY A 57 -20.29 -24.55 -10.04
N GLY A 58 -19.09 -24.70 -10.59
CA GLY A 58 -18.43 -23.67 -11.37
C GLY A 58 -16.99 -24.06 -11.71
N LYS A 59 -16.28 -23.20 -12.44
CA LYS A 59 -14.90 -23.48 -12.87
C LYS A 59 -13.93 -23.61 -11.69
N LEU A 60 -14.15 -22.87 -10.60
CA LEU A 60 -13.29 -22.90 -9.41
C LEU A 60 -13.60 -24.14 -8.55
N GLU A 61 -14.88 -24.49 -8.42
CA GLU A 61 -15.33 -25.69 -7.72
C GLU A 61 -14.83 -26.96 -8.40
N ALA A 62 -14.82 -27.00 -9.75
CA ALA A 62 -14.24 -28.09 -10.52
C ALA A 62 -12.72 -28.26 -10.30
N LEU A 63 -12.04 -27.18 -9.88
CA LEU A 63 -10.63 -27.20 -9.47
C LEU A 63 -10.44 -27.50 -7.97
N GLY A 64 -11.52 -27.74 -7.23
CA GLY A 64 -11.50 -28.12 -5.82
C GLY A 64 -11.53 -26.95 -4.83
N TYR A 65 -11.69 -25.71 -5.29
CA TYR A 65 -11.83 -24.56 -4.38
C TYR A 65 -13.19 -24.56 -3.69
N LYS A 66 -13.20 -24.45 -2.36
CA LYS A 66 -14.42 -24.40 -1.54
C LYS A 66 -14.71 -23.00 -1.01
N GLU A 67 -13.66 -22.26 -0.69
CA GLU A 67 -13.71 -20.90 -0.17
C GLU A 67 -12.44 -20.13 -0.56
N GLY A 68 -12.47 -18.82 -0.40
CA GLY A 68 -11.34 -17.94 -0.69
C GLY A 68 -11.75 -16.48 -0.69
N TYR A 69 -10.94 -15.64 -1.34
CA TYR A 69 -11.23 -14.23 -1.53
C TYR A 69 -11.28 -13.92 -3.02
N ARG A 70 -12.45 -13.50 -3.51
CA ARG A 70 -12.59 -12.95 -4.85
C ARG A 70 -11.87 -11.60 -4.91
N VAL A 71 -11.02 -11.42 -5.92
CA VAL A 71 -10.34 -10.17 -6.22
C VAL A 71 -10.59 -9.82 -7.68
N ASP A 72 -11.34 -8.74 -7.93
CA ASP A 72 -11.65 -8.29 -9.29
C ASP A 72 -10.59 -7.28 -9.75
N VAL A 73 -9.66 -7.73 -10.60
CA VAL A 73 -8.49 -6.92 -11.02
C VAL A 73 -8.82 -5.80 -12.00
N ASP A 74 -10.07 -5.74 -12.46
CA ASP A 74 -10.61 -4.73 -13.36
C ASP A 74 -11.72 -3.89 -12.71
N ILE A 75 -11.96 -4.05 -11.40
CA ILE A 75 -12.94 -3.27 -10.64
C ILE A 75 -12.21 -2.58 -9.47
N PRO A 76 -12.26 -1.24 -9.39
CA PRO A 76 -11.66 -0.51 -8.29
C PRO A 76 -12.37 -0.80 -6.96
N GLU A 77 -11.61 -0.87 -5.86
CA GLU A 77 -12.18 -0.82 -4.52
C GLU A 77 -12.75 0.59 -4.23
N GLY A 78 -14.02 0.67 -3.87
CA GLY A 78 -14.68 1.97 -3.68
C GLY A 78 -14.76 2.78 -4.97
N THR A 79 -14.27 4.02 -4.93
CA THR A 79 -14.39 4.98 -6.04
C THR A 79 -13.08 5.72 -6.36
N TRP A 80 -11.92 5.13 -6.10
CA TRP A 80 -10.63 5.80 -6.33
C TRP A 80 -10.38 6.10 -7.82
N GLU A 81 -11.04 5.37 -8.73
CA GLU A 81 -10.99 5.63 -10.17
C GLU A 81 -11.56 7.01 -10.54
N LYS A 82 -12.49 7.51 -9.73
CA LYS A 82 -13.10 8.84 -9.91
C LYS A 82 -12.28 9.95 -9.24
N ALA A 83 -11.29 9.60 -8.42
CA ALA A 83 -10.45 10.55 -7.68
C ALA A 83 -9.85 11.67 -8.54
N PRO A 84 -9.38 11.44 -9.78
CA PRO A 84 -8.89 12.52 -10.64
C PRO A 84 -9.93 13.61 -10.96
N GLY A 85 -11.22 13.33 -10.81
CA GLY A 85 -12.28 14.33 -11.02
C GLY A 85 -12.47 15.29 -9.85
N PHE A 86 -11.82 15.05 -8.71
CA PHE A 86 -11.98 15.86 -7.50
C PHE A 86 -10.71 16.00 -6.64
N HIS A 87 -9.57 15.46 -7.11
CA HIS A 87 -8.25 15.60 -6.49
C HIS A 87 -7.20 15.90 -7.56
N ASP A 88 -6.35 16.89 -7.29
CA ASP A 88 -5.28 17.31 -8.22
C ASP A 88 -4.02 16.45 -8.12
N ILE A 89 -3.79 15.84 -6.95
CA ILE A 89 -2.60 15.06 -6.62
C ILE A 89 -3.03 13.74 -5.98
N LEU A 90 -2.59 12.63 -6.56
CA LEU A 90 -2.91 11.28 -6.09
C LEU A 90 -1.63 10.56 -5.69
N ILE A 91 -1.60 10.03 -4.46
CA ILE A 91 -0.50 9.22 -3.95
C ILE A 91 -1.03 7.82 -3.67
N PHE A 92 -0.69 6.88 -4.55
CA PHE A 92 -1.08 5.48 -4.44
C PHE A 92 -0.05 4.68 -3.64
N ASN A 93 -0.53 3.68 -2.91
CA ASN A 93 0.31 2.62 -2.37
C ASN A 93 -0.51 1.33 -2.19
N THR A 94 0.13 0.19 -2.38
CA THR A 94 -0.39 -1.15 -2.06
C THR A 94 0.77 -2.13 -2.04
N GLY A 95 0.67 -3.24 -1.29
CA GLY A 95 1.79 -4.18 -1.14
C GLY A 95 1.53 -5.22 -0.07
N HIS A 96 1.50 -4.81 1.20
CA HIS A 96 1.43 -5.71 2.36
C HIS A 96 0.41 -6.84 2.26
N TRP A 97 -0.78 -6.59 1.72
CA TRP A 97 -1.84 -7.60 1.65
C TRP A 97 -1.66 -8.58 0.49
N TRP A 98 -0.91 -8.23 -0.56
CA TRP A 98 -0.67 -9.11 -1.71
C TRP A 98 0.24 -10.30 -1.39
N TRP A 99 1.13 -10.15 -0.40
CA TRP A 99 2.03 -11.20 0.09
C TRP A 99 1.84 -11.48 1.58
N ALA A 100 0.57 -11.49 2.05
CA ALA A 100 0.23 -11.80 3.43
C ALA A 100 -0.53 -13.14 3.54
N PRO A 101 0.17 -14.29 3.72
CA PRO A 101 -0.46 -15.59 3.96
C PRO A 101 -1.38 -15.59 5.18
N SER A 102 -1.07 -14.78 6.20
CA SER A 102 -1.91 -14.60 7.39
C SER A 102 -3.23 -13.87 7.11
N LYS A 103 -3.35 -13.21 5.95
CA LYS A 103 -4.60 -12.61 5.46
C LYS A 103 -5.27 -13.44 4.36
N PHE A 104 -4.49 -13.97 3.42
CA PHE A 104 -4.93 -14.79 2.31
C PHE A 104 -4.11 -16.08 2.28
N ASP A 105 -4.58 -17.09 3.01
CA ASP A 105 -3.89 -18.38 3.09
C ASP A 105 -3.93 -19.06 1.70
N PRO A 106 -2.78 -19.42 1.10
CA PRO A 106 -2.72 -19.91 -0.28
C PRO A 106 -3.44 -21.25 -0.50
N ILE A 107 -3.80 -21.96 0.58
CA ILE A 107 -4.48 -23.25 0.52
C ILE A 107 -5.91 -23.13 1.07
N LYS A 108 -6.06 -22.58 2.28
CA LYS A 108 -7.34 -22.53 2.99
C LYS A 108 -8.26 -21.43 2.49
N SER A 109 -7.72 -20.24 2.21
CA SER A 109 -8.50 -19.07 1.81
C SER A 109 -7.77 -18.23 0.76
N PRO A 110 -7.46 -18.81 -0.41
CA PRO A 110 -6.59 -18.19 -1.40
C PRO A 110 -7.22 -16.96 -2.04
N MET A 111 -6.37 -16.11 -2.63
CA MET A 111 -6.83 -15.09 -3.56
C MET A 111 -7.28 -15.76 -4.87
N LEU A 112 -8.52 -15.49 -5.26
CA LEU A 112 -9.15 -16.00 -6.47
C LEU A 112 -9.45 -14.81 -7.37
N PHE A 113 -8.73 -14.70 -8.48
CA PHE A 113 -8.79 -13.52 -9.33
C PHE A 113 -9.89 -13.61 -10.38
N PHE A 114 -10.57 -12.49 -10.61
CA PHE A 114 -11.65 -12.35 -11.57
C PHE A 114 -11.38 -11.16 -12.49
N GLU A 115 -11.81 -11.28 -13.74
CA GLU A 115 -11.78 -10.21 -14.74
C GLU A 115 -13.09 -10.29 -15.53
N ARG A 116 -13.79 -9.16 -15.69
CA ARG A 116 -15.10 -9.05 -16.36
C ARG A 116 -16.15 -10.02 -15.79
N GLY A 117 -16.10 -10.22 -14.47
CA GLY A 117 -17.02 -11.09 -13.75
C GLY A 117 -16.74 -12.59 -13.86
N LEU A 118 -15.71 -13.00 -14.61
CA LEU A 118 -15.32 -14.41 -14.78
C LEU A 118 -14.04 -14.72 -14.01
N PRO A 119 -13.91 -15.92 -13.42
CA PRO A 119 -12.67 -16.33 -12.78
C PRO A 119 -11.56 -16.47 -13.83
N LEU A 120 -10.35 -16.03 -13.49
CA LEU A 120 -9.16 -16.25 -14.30
C LEU A 120 -8.70 -17.71 -14.13
N ILE A 121 -8.70 -18.46 -15.24
CA ILE A 121 -8.38 -19.89 -15.26
C ILE A 121 -7.26 -20.14 -16.30
N PRO A 122 -6.16 -20.83 -15.93
CA PRO A 122 -5.87 -21.35 -14.58
C PRO A 122 -5.72 -20.22 -13.53
N PRO A 123 -5.98 -20.51 -12.23
CA PRO A 123 -5.77 -19.53 -11.16
C PRO A 123 -4.37 -18.94 -11.21
N ILE A 124 -4.28 -17.62 -11.09
CA ILE A 124 -3.02 -16.90 -11.15
C ILE A 124 -2.49 -16.60 -9.73
N PRO A 125 -1.17 -16.55 -9.55
CA PRO A 125 -0.57 -16.19 -8.26
C PRO A 125 -0.71 -14.68 -7.95
N PRO A 126 -0.55 -14.28 -6.67
CA PRO A 126 -0.74 -12.89 -6.24
C PRO A 126 0.13 -11.85 -6.94
N ASP A 127 1.34 -12.22 -7.38
CA ASP A 127 2.27 -11.35 -8.10
C ASP A 127 1.73 -10.97 -9.49
N VAL A 128 1.11 -11.92 -10.20
CA VAL A 128 0.45 -11.65 -11.49
C VAL A 128 -0.82 -10.81 -11.28
N GLY A 129 -1.55 -11.06 -10.19
CA GLY A 129 -2.70 -10.24 -9.78
C GLY A 129 -2.30 -8.80 -9.47
N PHE A 130 -1.20 -8.61 -8.75
CA PHE A 130 -0.62 -7.30 -8.44
C PHE A 130 -0.24 -6.57 -9.73
N ASP A 131 0.51 -7.22 -10.63
CA ASP A 131 0.91 -6.61 -11.90
C ASP A 131 -0.31 -6.20 -12.75
N LYS A 132 -1.38 -7.01 -12.75
CA LYS A 132 -2.65 -6.68 -13.42
C LYS A 132 -3.31 -5.46 -12.78
N GLN A 133 -3.34 -5.38 -11.45
CA GLN A 133 -3.92 -4.24 -10.75
C GLN A 133 -3.15 -2.94 -10.99
N ILE A 134 -1.82 -2.96 -10.94
CA ILE A 134 -1.00 -1.77 -11.23
C ILE A 134 -1.22 -1.29 -12.67
N ARG A 135 -1.32 -2.23 -13.62
CA ARG A 135 -1.68 -1.91 -15.01
C ARG A 135 -3.09 -1.35 -15.16
N PHE A 136 -4.06 -1.83 -14.38
CA PHE A 136 -5.41 -1.28 -14.37
C PHE A 136 -5.42 0.16 -13.82
N VAL A 137 -4.72 0.42 -12.72
CA VAL A 137 -4.54 1.78 -12.18
C VAL A 137 -3.91 2.70 -13.22
N GLU A 138 -2.85 2.25 -13.89
CA GLU A 138 -2.16 3.03 -14.92
C GLU A 138 -3.10 3.43 -16.06
N LYS A 139 -3.87 2.48 -16.60
CA LYS A 139 -4.82 2.70 -17.69
C LYS A 139 -6.03 3.56 -17.31
N THR A 140 -6.52 3.42 -16.09
CA THR A 140 -7.74 4.09 -15.63
C THR A 140 -7.47 5.56 -15.23
N MET A 141 -6.24 5.89 -14.84
CA MET A 141 -5.94 7.20 -14.29
C MET A 141 -5.77 8.30 -15.35
N GLN A 142 -6.59 9.35 -15.24
CA GLN A 142 -6.59 10.51 -16.13
C GLN A 142 -5.22 11.22 -16.20
N PRO A 143 -4.90 11.90 -17.33
CA PRO A 143 -3.64 12.64 -17.47
C PRO A 143 -3.55 13.93 -16.64
N SER A 144 -4.69 14.53 -16.26
CA SER A 144 -4.73 15.86 -15.65
C SER A 144 -4.26 15.92 -14.19
N ALA A 145 -4.23 14.79 -13.48
CA ALA A 145 -3.78 14.71 -12.11
C ALA A 145 -2.28 14.37 -12.03
N ILE A 146 -1.58 14.93 -11.03
CA ILE A 146 -0.24 14.49 -10.68
C ILE A 146 -0.36 13.13 -9.97
N LYS A 147 0.27 12.11 -10.54
CA LYS A 147 0.15 10.72 -10.08
C LYS A 147 1.47 10.25 -9.49
N LEU A 148 1.46 9.95 -8.20
CA LEU A 148 2.59 9.34 -7.51
C LEU A 148 2.24 7.92 -7.07
N PHE A 149 3.20 7.02 -7.19
CA PHE A 149 3.15 5.71 -6.54
C PHE A 149 4.25 5.66 -5.50
N ARG A 150 3.86 5.56 -4.22
CA ARG A 150 4.80 5.40 -3.11
C ARG A 150 5.30 3.95 -3.08
N THR A 151 6.61 3.78 -3.01
CA THR A 151 7.20 2.44 -2.84
C THR A 151 6.80 1.83 -1.49
N GLN A 152 7.02 0.53 -1.35
CA GLN A 152 6.49 -0.25 -0.25
C GLN A 152 7.12 0.16 1.08
N SER A 153 6.28 0.35 2.10
CA SER A 153 6.79 0.61 3.45
C SER A 153 7.40 -0.68 3.98
N PRO A 154 8.68 -0.71 4.41
CA PRO A 154 9.23 -1.90 5.01
C PRO A 154 8.58 -2.18 6.37
N ARG A 155 8.63 -3.45 6.74
CA ARG A 155 8.35 -3.98 8.08
C ARG A 155 9.67 -4.49 8.67
N HIS A 156 9.84 -4.42 9.98
CA HIS A 156 11.09 -4.79 10.66
C HIS A 156 10.90 -5.90 11.68
N PHE A 157 10.30 -7.02 11.28
CA PHE A 157 10.14 -8.14 12.19
C PHE A 157 11.42 -8.95 12.35
N GLU A 158 11.80 -9.23 13.60
CA GLU A 158 12.88 -10.15 13.98
C GLU A 158 12.30 -11.32 14.78
N GLY A 159 12.80 -12.53 14.54
CA GLY A 159 12.35 -13.75 15.24
C GLY A 159 11.08 -14.43 14.69
N GLY A 160 10.43 -13.86 13.66
CA GLY A 160 9.23 -14.44 13.03
C GLY A 160 8.36 -13.36 12.40
N ASP A 161 7.25 -13.71 11.77
CA ASP A 161 6.21 -12.74 11.39
C ASP A 161 5.34 -12.33 12.60
N TRP A 162 4.40 -11.39 12.41
CA TRP A 162 3.54 -10.84 13.47
C TRP A 162 2.69 -11.90 14.20
N ASP A 163 2.32 -12.98 13.52
CA ASP A 163 1.54 -14.11 14.04
C ASP A 163 2.42 -15.28 14.52
N GLN A 164 3.75 -15.11 14.49
CA GLN A 164 4.74 -16.13 14.83
C GLN A 164 5.67 -15.69 15.98
N GLY A 165 5.33 -14.60 16.68
CA GLY A 165 6.13 -14.06 17.76
C GLY A 165 7.24 -13.09 17.33
N GLY A 166 7.16 -12.58 16.10
CA GLY A 166 8.07 -11.54 15.62
C GLY A 166 7.98 -10.24 16.44
N SER A 167 9.12 -9.56 16.60
CA SER A 167 9.23 -8.30 17.37
C SER A 167 10.10 -7.26 16.65
N CYS A 168 10.11 -6.02 17.15
CA CYS A 168 10.89 -4.91 16.58
C CYS A 168 11.29 -3.91 17.67
N GLN A 169 12.12 -4.33 18.61
CA GLN A 169 12.48 -3.53 19.79
C GLN A 169 13.80 -2.76 19.62
N ARG A 170 14.26 -2.57 18.38
CA ARG A 170 15.49 -1.81 18.13
C ARG A 170 15.30 -0.35 18.54
N LEU A 171 16.34 0.23 19.12
CA LEU A 171 16.38 1.63 19.54
C LEU A 171 17.31 2.47 18.64
N GLN A 172 18.01 1.84 17.70
CA GLN A 172 18.95 2.47 16.79
C GLN A 172 18.69 2.02 15.36
N PRO A 173 18.98 2.87 14.36
CA PRO A 173 18.93 2.48 12.97
C PRO A 173 19.80 1.25 12.68
N LEU A 174 19.40 0.47 11.69
CA LEU A 174 20.20 -0.65 11.19
C LEU A 174 21.49 -0.15 10.53
N SER A 175 22.56 -0.92 10.65
CA SER A 175 23.73 -0.80 9.80
C SER A 175 23.43 -1.29 8.37
N PRO A 176 24.21 -0.87 7.35
CA PRO A 176 24.04 -1.38 5.98
C PRO A 176 24.06 -2.91 5.87
N LYS A 177 24.87 -3.58 6.71
CA LYS A 177 24.96 -5.04 6.74
C LYS A 177 23.66 -5.67 7.24
N GLU A 178 23.12 -5.14 8.34
CA GLU A 178 21.86 -5.61 8.91
C GLU A 178 20.68 -5.38 7.97
N VAL A 179 20.66 -4.27 7.23
CA VAL A 179 19.66 -4.04 6.19
C VAL A 179 19.70 -5.16 5.13
N GLU A 180 20.88 -5.54 4.64
CA GLU A 180 20.98 -6.66 3.69
C GLU A 180 20.71 -8.03 4.33
N GLU A 181 20.85 -8.15 5.65
CA GLU A 181 20.42 -9.34 6.38
C GLU A 181 18.90 -9.48 6.47
N LEU A 182 18.19 -8.39 6.74
CA LEU A 182 16.74 -8.43 6.92
C LEU A 182 15.96 -8.39 5.60
N PHE A 183 16.43 -7.67 4.59
CA PHE A 183 15.64 -7.32 3.41
C PHE A 183 16.09 -7.99 2.10
N SER A 184 17.25 -8.65 2.06
CA SER A 184 17.73 -9.26 0.82
C SER A 184 16.77 -10.32 0.29
N LEU A 185 16.41 -10.19 -0.99
CA LEU A 185 15.60 -11.18 -1.72
C LEU A 185 16.24 -12.57 -1.75
N THR A 186 17.57 -12.66 -1.63
CA THR A 186 18.29 -13.94 -1.62
C THR A 186 18.13 -14.73 -0.32
N LYS A 187 17.71 -14.07 0.76
CA LYS A 187 17.60 -14.69 2.10
C LYS A 187 16.19 -15.21 2.42
N ASN A 188 15.21 -14.92 1.58
CA ASN A 188 13.80 -15.31 1.74
C ASN A 188 13.26 -15.14 3.18
N GLY A 189 13.65 -14.06 3.85
CA GLY A 189 13.26 -13.75 5.22
C GLY A 189 11.90 -13.06 5.31
N THR A 190 11.39 -12.85 6.52
CA THR A 190 10.06 -12.25 6.72
C THR A 190 9.94 -10.83 6.14
N ASN A 191 11.00 -10.03 6.11
CA ASN A 191 10.92 -8.63 5.67
C ASN A 191 11.16 -8.40 4.17
N VAL A 192 11.40 -9.45 3.37
CA VAL A 192 11.75 -9.33 1.93
C VAL A 192 10.62 -8.78 1.06
N GLU A 193 9.38 -8.81 1.56
CA GLU A 193 8.15 -8.35 0.90
C GLU A 193 8.30 -6.94 0.31
N ALA A 194 8.94 -6.02 1.03
CA ALA A 194 9.08 -4.64 0.56
C ALA A 194 9.86 -4.54 -0.75
N ARG A 195 10.98 -5.26 -0.87
CA ARG A 195 11.78 -5.27 -2.10
C ARG A 195 11.09 -6.03 -3.22
N LEU A 196 10.35 -7.10 -2.90
CA LEU A 196 9.62 -7.90 -3.88
C LEU A 196 8.48 -7.08 -4.51
N VAL A 197 7.65 -6.42 -3.69
CA VAL A 197 6.58 -5.52 -4.18
C VAL A 197 7.16 -4.44 -5.07
N ASN A 198 8.28 -3.83 -4.66
CA ASN A 198 8.90 -2.78 -5.45
C ASN A 198 9.43 -3.28 -6.79
N LEU A 199 9.97 -4.49 -6.88
CA LEU A 199 10.39 -5.09 -8.15
C LEU A 199 9.22 -5.16 -9.14
N HIS A 200 8.06 -5.63 -8.68
CA HIS A 200 6.84 -5.68 -9.47
C HIS A 200 6.32 -4.29 -9.83
N LEU A 201 6.36 -3.35 -8.87
CA LEU A 201 5.94 -1.96 -9.09
C LEU A 201 6.78 -1.28 -10.17
N TYR A 202 8.11 -1.35 -10.06
CA TYR A 202 9.03 -0.76 -11.04
C TYR A 202 8.84 -1.35 -12.44
N LYS A 203 8.66 -2.66 -12.53
CA LYS A 203 8.40 -3.36 -13.79
C LYS A 203 7.06 -2.92 -14.40
N SER A 204 6.00 -2.86 -13.59
CA SER A 204 4.64 -2.55 -14.06
C SER A 204 4.45 -1.09 -14.42
N LEU A 205 5.16 -0.17 -13.76
CA LEU A 205 5.10 1.27 -14.04
C LEU A 205 6.17 1.76 -15.03
N LYS A 206 7.00 0.86 -15.57
CA LYS A 206 8.04 1.23 -16.54
C LYS A 206 7.42 1.89 -17.77
N GLY A 207 7.83 3.13 -18.04
CA GLY A 207 7.31 3.91 -19.19
C GLY A 207 5.93 4.54 -18.96
N SER A 208 5.36 4.42 -17.75
CA SER A 208 4.13 5.11 -17.38
C SER A 208 4.38 6.57 -16.99
N ASN A 209 3.30 7.34 -16.91
CA ASN A 209 3.34 8.73 -16.42
C ASN A 209 3.27 8.85 -14.88
N PHE A 210 3.48 7.76 -14.15
CA PHE A 210 3.55 7.81 -12.68
C PHE A 210 4.93 8.24 -12.21
N HIS A 211 4.95 9.14 -11.23
CA HIS A 211 6.16 9.45 -10.48
C HIS A 211 6.31 8.48 -9.33
N ILE A 212 7.47 7.84 -9.22
CA ILE A 212 7.73 6.95 -8.09
C ILE A 212 8.27 7.78 -6.92
N LEU A 213 7.57 7.75 -5.80
CA LEU A 213 8.01 8.30 -4.53
C LEU A 213 8.76 7.20 -3.78
N ASP A 214 10.07 7.13 -3.97
CA ASP A 214 10.89 6.07 -3.40
C ASP A 214 11.26 6.34 -1.93
N ILE A 215 10.57 5.63 -1.03
CA ILE A 215 10.78 5.71 0.41
C ILE A 215 11.42 4.44 0.98
N THR A 216 11.52 3.36 0.21
CA THR A 216 11.76 2.02 0.79
C THR A 216 13.16 1.93 1.36
N ARG A 217 14.18 2.22 0.54
CA ARG A 217 15.57 2.02 0.93
C ARG A 217 15.94 2.80 2.19
N MET A 218 15.55 4.07 2.28
CA MET A 218 15.81 4.86 3.48
C MET A 218 15.04 4.36 4.71
N SER A 219 13.86 3.76 4.49
CA SER A 219 13.03 3.24 5.57
C SER A 219 13.52 1.90 6.10
N GLU A 220 14.23 1.11 5.29
CA GLU A 220 14.87 -0.15 5.73
C GLU A 220 15.90 0.08 6.85
N PHE A 221 16.48 1.28 6.93
CA PHE A 221 17.42 1.60 8.01
C PHE A 221 16.70 1.88 9.34
N ARG A 222 15.40 2.19 9.31
CA ARG A 222 14.71 2.81 10.45
C ARG A 222 13.97 1.82 11.33
N ALA A 223 14.60 0.68 11.65
CA ALA A 223 14.03 -0.29 12.59
C ALA A 223 13.68 0.32 13.96
N ASP A 224 14.29 1.45 14.31
CA ASP A 224 14.08 2.24 15.54
C ASP A 224 12.77 3.04 15.58
N ALA A 225 12.06 3.18 14.46
CA ALA A 225 10.94 4.11 14.34
C ALA A 225 9.54 3.46 14.43
N HIS A 226 9.47 2.19 14.80
CA HIS A 226 8.21 1.46 14.99
C HIS A 226 7.64 1.66 16.40
N PRO A 227 6.31 1.64 16.58
CA PRO A 227 5.70 1.64 17.91
C PRO A 227 6.05 0.41 18.76
N SER A 228 6.35 -0.74 18.12
CA SER A 228 6.60 -2.01 18.81
C SER A 228 5.45 -2.31 19.79
N THR A 229 5.75 -2.54 21.07
CA THR A 229 4.79 -2.85 22.14
C THR A 229 3.81 -1.72 22.43
N THR A 230 4.12 -0.48 22.02
CA THR A 230 3.26 0.69 22.25
C THR A 230 2.24 0.93 21.13
N GLY A 231 2.19 0.06 20.12
CA GLY A 231 1.26 0.16 18.99
C GLY A 231 -0.21 -0.11 19.32
N GLY A 232 -0.55 -0.45 20.56
CA GLY A 232 -1.92 -0.75 20.98
C GLY A 232 -2.48 -2.07 20.43
N LYS A 233 -1.59 -2.98 20.00
CA LYS A 233 -1.93 -4.33 19.52
C LYS A 233 -1.52 -5.38 20.56
N LYS A 234 -2.05 -6.60 20.42
CA LYS A 234 -1.68 -7.74 21.29
C LYS A 234 -0.28 -8.30 21.00
N HIS A 235 0.33 -7.88 19.90
CA HIS A 235 1.67 -8.23 19.44
C HIS A 235 2.41 -6.92 19.11
N ASP A 236 3.73 -6.99 18.90
CA ASP A 236 4.51 -5.83 18.45
C ASP A 236 3.98 -5.28 17.12
N ASP A 237 3.89 -3.95 17.01
CA ASP A 237 3.54 -3.28 15.77
C ASP A 237 4.78 -2.86 14.98
N CYS A 238 5.25 -3.76 14.12
CA CYS A 238 6.44 -3.56 13.27
C CYS A 238 6.09 -3.18 11.83
N MET A 239 4.85 -2.72 11.60
CA MET A 239 4.35 -2.31 10.27
C MET A 239 3.97 -0.83 10.23
N HIS A 240 3.42 -0.30 11.32
CA HIS A 240 3.14 1.13 11.44
C HIS A 240 4.33 1.90 12.01
N TRP A 241 4.29 3.22 11.93
CA TRP A 241 5.38 4.10 12.31
C TRP A 241 4.94 5.07 13.40
N CYS A 242 5.84 5.37 14.33
CA CYS A 242 5.64 6.45 15.30
C CYS A 242 5.47 7.80 14.59
N LEU A 243 4.71 8.70 15.24
CA LEU A 243 4.55 10.10 14.84
C LEU A 243 4.89 11.00 16.03
N PRO A 244 5.74 12.05 15.88
CA PRO A 244 6.52 12.36 14.68
C PRO A 244 7.57 11.28 14.38
N GLY A 245 8.05 11.20 13.14
CA GLY A 245 8.97 10.14 12.73
C GLY A 245 9.21 10.07 11.23
N ILE A 246 9.61 8.88 10.74
CA ILE A 246 10.05 8.71 9.34
C ILE A 246 8.99 9.12 8.32
N THR A 247 7.71 9.02 8.65
CA THR A 247 6.66 9.41 7.72
C THR A 247 6.55 10.92 7.50
N ASP A 248 7.18 11.73 8.37
CA ASP A 248 7.42 13.15 8.14
C ASP A 248 8.44 13.32 7.00
N THR A 249 9.55 12.57 7.03
CA THR A 249 10.55 12.57 5.95
C THR A 249 9.97 12.09 4.61
N TRP A 250 9.03 11.14 4.62
CA TRP A 250 8.31 10.75 3.40
C TRP A 250 7.50 11.91 2.81
N ASN A 251 6.91 12.76 3.67
CA ASN A 251 6.21 13.95 3.23
C ASN A 251 7.18 15.03 2.71
N ASP A 252 8.37 15.16 3.30
CA ASP A 252 9.43 16.05 2.78
C ASP A 252 9.88 15.63 1.37
N LEU A 253 10.08 14.33 1.15
CA LEU A 253 10.37 13.78 -0.18
C LEU A 253 9.23 14.06 -1.16
N PHE A 254 7.98 13.84 -0.74
CA PHE A 254 6.81 14.15 -1.56
C PHE A 254 6.77 15.62 -1.99
N VAL A 255 6.96 16.56 -1.05
CA VAL A 255 6.96 18.00 -1.35
C VAL A 255 8.12 18.36 -2.29
N THR A 256 9.30 17.77 -2.08
CA THR A 256 10.46 17.97 -2.96
C THR A 256 10.16 17.48 -4.38
N HIS A 257 9.57 16.28 -4.52
CA HIS A 257 9.13 15.74 -5.80
C HIS A 257 8.12 16.68 -6.48
N LEU A 258 7.09 17.13 -5.77
CA LEU A 258 6.09 18.05 -6.33
C LEU A 258 6.71 19.35 -6.84
N ASN A 259 7.63 19.95 -6.07
CA ASN A 259 8.31 21.17 -6.49
C ASN A 259 9.13 20.95 -7.76
N SER A 260 9.78 19.79 -7.91
CA SER A 260 10.54 19.45 -9.11
C SER A 260 9.66 19.32 -10.36
N LEU A 261 8.41 18.86 -10.21
CA LEU A 261 7.45 18.73 -11.31
C LEU A 261 6.94 20.10 -11.77
N LYS A 262 6.71 21.03 -10.83
CA LYS A 262 6.30 22.39 -11.14
C LYS A 262 7.35 23.20 -11.89
N ILE A 263 8.64 22.89 -11.70
CA ILE A 263 9.74 23.59 -12.39
C ILE A 263 9.91 23.11 -13.84
N ARG A 264 9.43 21.90 -14.18
CA ARG A 264 9.60 21.28 -15.50
C ARG A 264 8.45 21.55 -16.48
N ASN A 265 7.34 22.11 -15.98
CA ASN A 265 6.17 22.52 -16.75
C ASN A 265 6.08 24.04 -16.79
#